data_AF-A0A2S6S9X6-F1
#
_entry.id   AF-A0A2S6S9X6-F1
#
_cell.length_a   1.000
_cell.length_b   1.000
_cell.length_c   1.000
_cell.angle_alpha   90.00
_cell.angle_beta   90.00
_cell.angle_gamma   90.00
#
_symmetry.space_group_name_H-M   'P 1'
#
loop_
_entity.id
_entity.type
_entity.pdbx_description
1 polymer ?
#
loop_
_entity_poly.entity_id
_entity_poly.type
_entity_poly.pdbx_seq_one_letter_code
_entity_poly.pdbx_strand_id
1 'polypeptide(L)'
;MKKIYIILMLCVFFVFKGKEAHALNSFELALIAIGLGYSYDKYYDHSLTYESTYQKKLNVVEKFLDSKEVQVSTFDLINIPTQQKLLVIEEIHNLKRQYP
;
A
#
# COMPACT_ATOMS: atom_id res chain seq x y z
N MET A 1 12.06 -0.60 -23.88
CA MET A 1 12.33 0.80 -24.30
C MET A 1 11.66 1.19 -25.63
N LYS A 2 11.85 0.47 -26.76
CA LYS A 2 11.19 0.81 -28.05
C LYS A 2 9.66 1.00 -27.97
N LYS A 3 8.96 0.19 -27.16
CA LYS A 3 7.50 0.28 -26.96
C LYS A 3 7.05 1.61 -26.31
N ILE A 4 7.86 2.19 -25.43
CA ILE A 4 7.57 3.45 -24.75
C ILE A 4 7.67 4.63 -25.72
N TYR A 5 8.66 4.62 -26.62
CA TYR A 5 8.79 5.63 -27.67
C TYR A 5 7.62 5.61 -28.66
N ILE A 6 7.10 4.42 -28.98
CA ILE A 6 5.92 4.28 -29.85
C ILE A 6 4.66 4.86 -29.19
N ILE A 7 4.47 4.61 -27.88
CA ILE A 7 3.37 5.16 -27.10
C ILE A 7 3.46 6.68 -27.01
N LEU A 8 4.66 7.22 -26.72
CA LEU A 8 4.92 8.66 -26.68
C LEU A 8 4.61 9.32 -28.04
N MET A 9 5.05 8.70 -29.13
CA MET A 9 4.79 9.20 -30.48
C MET A 9 3.30 9.20 -30.84
N LEU A 10 2.56 8.17 -30.41
CA LEU A 10 1.11 8.07 -30.59
C LEU A 10 0.35 9.15 -29.81
N CYS A 11 0.74 9.42 -28.55
CA CYS A 11 0.15 10.49 -27.75
C CYS A 11 0.35 11.86 -28.41
N VAL A 12 1.56 12.16 -28.89
CA VAL A 12 1.86 13.40 -29.62
C VAL A 12 0.99 13.49 -30.89
N PHE A 13 0.93 12.42 -31.68
CA PHE A 13 0.14 12.40 -32.91
C PHE A 13 -1.36 12.66 -32.67
N PHE A 14 -1.92 12.13 -31.57
CA PHE A 14 -3.33 12.32 -31.23
C PHE A 14 -3.64 13.76 -30.80
N VAL A 15 -2.73 14.40 -30.06
CA VAL A 15 -2.88 15.80 -29.61
C VAL A 15 -2.88 16.78 -30.78
N PHE A 16 -2.07 16.52 -31.82
CA PHE A 16 -1.93 17.43 -32.97
C PHE A 16 -2.92 17.20 -34.12
N LYS A 17 -3.80 16.18 -34.07
CA LYS A 17 -4.74 15.84 -35.14
C LYS A 17 -6.11 16.53 -35.08
N GLY A 18 -6.38 17.33 -34.05
CA GLY A 18 -7.61 18.12 -33.94
C GLY A 18 -7.60 19.33 -34.88
N LYS A 19 -8.65 19.52 -35.69
CA LYS A 19 -8.84 20.72 -36.53
C LYS A 19 -9.03 22.01 -35.73
N GLU A 20 -9.40 21.89 -34.45
CA GLU A 20 -9.49 23.01 -33.52
C GLU A 20 -8.34 22.92 -32.54
N ALA A 21 -7.24 23.58 -32.90
CA ALA A 21 -6.10 23.72 -32.02
C ALA A 21 -6.46 24.70 -30.90
N HIS A 22 -7.11 24.20 -29.85
CA HIS A 22 -7.20 24.93 -28.60
C HIS A 22 -5.78 25.05 -28.05
N ALA A 23 -5.22 26.25 -28.10
CA ALA A 23 -3.94 26.53 -27.47
C ALA A 23 -4.11 26.34 -25.96
N LEU A 24 -3.58 25.23 -25.44
CA LEU A 24 -3.55 24.99 -24.00
C LEU A 24 -2.79 26.14 -23.34
N ASN A 25 -3.46 26.87 -22.46
CA ASN A 25 -2.80 27.87 -21.66
C ASN A 25 -1.85 27.18 -20.66
N SER A 26 -0.84 27.89 -20.17
CA SER A 26 0.11 27.40 -19.16
C SER A 26 -0.60 26.86 -17.91
N PHE A 27 -1.74 27.44 -17.54
CA PHE A 27 -2.60 26.96 -16.47
C PHE A 27 -3.17 25.56 -16.72
N GLU A 28 -3.73 25.32 -17.91
CA GLU A 28 -4.32 24.03 -18.29
C GLU A 28 -3.24 22.95 -18.39
N LEU A 29 -2.07 23.33 -18.92
CA LEU A 29 -0.91 22.44 -18.98
C LEU A 29 -0.39 22.08 -17.59
N ALA A 30 -0.39 23.03 -16.65
CA ALA A 30 -0.06 22.77 -15.25
C ALA A 30 -1.06 21.80 -14.59
N LEU A 31 -2.36 21.99 -14.82
CA LEU A 31 -3.38 21.07 -14.30
C LEU A 31 -3.23 19.65 -14.83
N ILE A 32 -2.94 19.50 -16.13
CA ILE A 32 -2.69 18.19 -16.74
C ILE A 32 -1.43 17.55 -16.16
N ALA A 33 -0.35 18.31 -15.99
CA ALA A 33 0.89 17.82 -15.40
C ALA A 33 0.69 17.35 -13.95
N ILE A 34 -0.01 18.13 -13.13
CA ILE A 34 -0.34 17.79 -11.74
C ILE A 34 -1.24 16.55 -11.70
N GLY A 35 -2.29 16.51 -12.53
CA GLY A 35 -3.21 15.38 -12.59
C GLY A 35 -2.53 14.07 -13.01
N LEU A 36 -1.63 14.12 -14.00
CA LEU A 36 -0.84 12.96 -14.42
C LEU A 36 0.15 12.53 -13.33
N GLY A 37 0.83 13.48 -12.68
CA GLY A 37 1.77 13.20 -11.59
C GLY A 37 1.09 12.53 -10.40
N TYR A 38 -0.05 13.07 -9.96
CA TYR A 38 -0.85 12.47 -8.88
C TYR A 38 -1.38 11.08 -9.23
N SER A 39 -1.88 10.90 -10.46
CA SER A 39 -2.40 9.60 -10.90
C SER A 39 -1.30 8.54 -10.99
N TYR A 40 -0.11 8.94 -11.45
CA TYR A 40 1.06 8.07 -11.49
C TYR A 40 1.48 7.66 -10.07
N ASP A 41 1.63 8.64 -9.16
CA ASP A 41 1.99 8.40 -7.76
C ASP A 41 1.01 7.42 -7.10
N LYS A 42 -0.30 7.66 -7.26
CA LYS A 42 -1.35 6.78 -6.72
C LYS A 42 -1.36 5.38 -7.34
N TYR A 43 -1.02 5.23 -8.61
CA TYR A 43 -0.97 3.92 -9.27
C TYR A 43 0.17 3.05 -8.71
N TYR A 44 1.31 3.67 -8.37
CA TYR A 44 2.47 2.99 -7.80
C TYR A 44 2.52 3.06 -6.28
N ASP A 45 1.50 3.62 -5.64
CA ASP A 45 1.39 3.64 -4.20
C ASP A 45 1.07 2.23 -3.68
N HIS A 46 2.12 1.52 -3.28
CA HIS A 46 2.05 0.22 -2.64
C HIS A 46 1.75 0.30 -1.13
N SER A 47 1.32 1.46 -0.62
CA SER A 47 0.96 1.65 0.79
C SER A 47 -0.08 0.64 1.30
N LEU A 48 -1.00 0.19 0.43
CA LEU A 48 -2.00 -0.84 0.73
C LEU A 48 -1.43 -2.28 0.72
N THR A 49 -0.28 -2.51 0.08
CA THR A 49 0.41 -3.81 0.07
C THR A 49 1.38 -3.95 1.24
N TYR A 50 1.66 -2.86 1.95
CA TYR A 50 2.45 -2.87 3.16
C TYR A 50 1.57 -3.34 4.32
N GLU A 51 1.74 -4.60 4.73
CA GLU A 51 1.10 -5.14 5.93
C GLU A 51 1.48 -4.26 7.13
N SER A 52 0.53 -3.47 7.60
CA SER A 52 0.78 -2.53 8.69
C SER A 52 1.18 -3.30 9.93
N THR A 53 2.02 -2.70 10.77
CA THR A 53 2.41 -3.29 12.07
C THR A 53 1.19 -3.64 12.94
N TYR A 54 0.09 -2.90 12.76
CA TYR A 54 -1.20 -3.18 13.38
C TYR A 54 -1.88 -4.44 12.82
N GLN A 55 -1.90 -4.61 11.49
CA GLN A 55 -2.41 -5.83 10.86
C GLN A 55 -1.59 -7.06 11.24
N LYS A 56 -0.25 -6.93 11.36
CA LYS A 56 0.60 -8.01 11.89
C LYS A 56 0.22 -8.41 13.31
N LYS A 57 -0.03 -7.42 14.19
CA LYS A 57 -0.50 -7.68 15.55
C LYS A 57 -1.85 -8.40 15.56
N LEU A 58 -2.81 -7.93 14.75
CA LEU A 58 -4.12 -8.56 14.60
C LEU A 58 -4.00 -10.01 14.13
N ASN A 59 -3.22 -10.27 13.08
CA ASN A 59 -2.99 -11.61 12.54
C ASN A 59 -2.41 -12.58 13.59
N VAL A 60 -1.54 -12.12 14.49
CA VAL A 60 -0.98 -12.96 15.58
C VAL A 60 -2.04 -13.27 16.64
N VAL A 61 -2.85 -12.27 17.03
CA VAL A 61 -3.92 -12.47 18.02
C VAL A 61 -5.04 -13.34 17.46
N GLU A 62 -5.45 -13.11 16.20
CA GLU A 62 -6.47 -13.89 15.51
C GLU A 62 -6.05 -15.36 15.37
N LYS A 63 -4.81 -15.63 14.96
CA LYS A 63 -4.26 -16.99 14.95
C LYS A 63 -4.25 -17.66 16.32
N PHE A 64 -4.01 -16.92 17.39
CA PHE A 64 -4.07 -17.45 18.75
C PHE A 64 -5.50 -17.79 19.18
N LEU A 65 -6.46 -16.93 18.86
CA LEU A 65 -7.88 -17.13 19.15
C LEU A 65 -8.49 -18.30 18.37
N ASP A 66 -8.20 -18.40 17.06
CA ASP A 66 -8.75 -19.44 16.19
C ASP A 66 -8.20 -20.83 16.51
N SER A 67 -6.97 -20.91 17.02
CA SER A 67 -6.30 -22.20 17.22
C SER A 67 -6.46 -22.79 18.62
N LYS A 68 -6.98 -22.04 19.59
CA LYS A 68 -7.14 -22.37 21.03
C LYS A 68 -5.94 -22.99 21.78
N GLU A 69 -4.88 -23.45 21.11
CA GLU A 69 -3.72 -24.12 21.72
C GLU A 69 -2.42 -24.01 20.89
N VAL A 70 -2.28 -23.13 19.89
CA VAL A 70 -1.01 -23.06 19.15
C VAL A 70 0.02 -22.24 19.91
N GLN A 71 1.16 -22.88 20.18
CA GLN A 71 2.41 -22.24 20.56
C GLN A 71 2.74 -21.17 19.51
N VAL A 72 2.43 -19.90 19.81
CA VAL A 72 2.81 -18.77 18.96
C VAL A 72 4.32 -18.87 18.76
N SER A 73 4.73 -19.15 17.53
CA SER A 73 6.13 -19.39 17.24
C SER A 73 6.90 -18.12 17.60
N THR A 74 7.99 -18.25 18.34
CA THR A 74 8.87 -17.12 18.66
C THR A 74 9.33 -16.39 17.40
N PHE A 75 9.29 -17.06 16.25
CA PHE A 75 9.61 -16.54 14.93
C PHE A 75 8.68 -15.40 14.46
N ASP A 76 7.37 -15.50 14.73
CA ASP A 76 6.41 -14.44 14.37
C ASP A 76 6.59 -13.18 15.21
N LEU A 77 7.15 -13.33 16.41
CA LEU A 77 7.52 -12.23 17.30
C LEU A 77 8.88 -11.61 16.94
N ILE A 78 9.74 -12.25 16.14
CA ILE A 78 11.10 -11.73 15.84
C ILE A 78 11.04 -10.38 15.10
N ASN A 79 10.10 -10.24 14.17
CA ASN A 79 9.99 -9.09 13.25
C ASN A 79 9.23 -7.87 13.83
N ILE A 80 8.87 -7.89 15.11
CA ILE A 80 8.13 -6.81 15.78
C ILE A 80 9.10 -6.01 16.68
N PRO A 81 8.97 -4.69 16.85
CA PRO A 81 9.73 -3.94 17.86
C PRO A 81 9.49 -4.45 19.29
N THR A 82 10.53 -4.48 20.14
CA THR A 82 10.49 -5.10 21.48
C THR A 82 9.32 -4.63 22.37
N GLN A 83 8.98 -3.34 22.32
CA GLN A 83 7.86 -2.79 23.11
C GLN A 83 6.51 -3.37 22.67
N GLN A 84 6.33 -3.56 21.36
CA GLN A 84 5.12 -4.14 20.79
C GLN A 84 5.07 -5.65 21.01
N LYS A 85 6.22 -6.34 21.03
CA LYS A 85 6.28 -7.75 21.47
C LYS A 85 5.72 -7.91 22.87
N LEU A 86 6.12 -7.02 23.80
CA LEU A 86 5.69 -7.06 25.19
C LEU A 86 4.16 -6.91 25.31
N LEU A 87 3.59 -5.95 24.57
CA LEU A 87 2.14 -5.74 24.46
C LEU A 87 1.38 -6.94 23.90
N VAL A 88 1.96 -7.63 22.90
CA VAL A 88 1.33 -8.83 22.31
C VAL A 88 1.36 -10.00 23.30
N ILE A 89 2.48 -10.19 24.00
CA ILE A 89 2.62 -11.24 25.02
C ILE A 89 1.62 -11.01 26.18
N GLU A 90 1.46 -9.76 26.62
CA GLU A 90 0.49 -9.40 27.66
C GLU A 90 -0.96 -9.69 27.22
N GLU A 91 -1.32 -9.32 26.00
CA GLU A 91 -2.66 -9.59 25.45
C GLU A 91 -2.94 -11.08 25.36
N ILE A 92 -2.00 -11.87 24.84
CA ILE A 92 -2.10 -13.34 24.77
C ILE A 92 -2.26 -13.94 26.17
N HIS A 93 -1.49 -13.45 27.15
CA HIS A 93 -1.57 -13.90 28.54
C HIS A 93 -2.93 -13.58 29.18
N ASN A 94 -3.49 -12.41 28.89
CA ASN A 94 -4.82 -12.02 29.37
C ASN A 94 -5.93 -12.86 28.72
N LEU A 95 -5.86 -13.12 27.42
CA LEU A 95 -6.81 -13.98 26.71
C LEU A 95 -6.81 -15.42 27.25
N LYS A 96 -5.62 -15.98 27.53
CA LYS A 96 -5.50 -17.30 28.16
C LYS A 96 -6.11 -17.36 29.57
N ARG A 97 -6.06 -16.26 30.32
CA ARG A 97 -6.69 -16.18 31.65
C ARG A 97 -8.22 -16.11 31.57
N GLN A 98 -8.75 -15.55 30.47
CA GLN A 98 -10.18 -15.29 30.30
C GLN A 98 -10.96 -16.50 29.73
N TYR A 99 -10.27 -17.42 29.04
CA TYR A 99 -10.81 -18.67 28.52
C TYR A 99 -9.98 -19.86 29.05
N PRO A 100 -10.36 -20.49 30.19
CA PRO A 100 -9.65 -21.63 30.77
C PRO A 100 -9.74 -22.89 29.90
#